data_AF-A0A518BNA9-F1
#
_entry.id   AF-A0A518BNA9-F1
#
_cell.length_a   1.000
_cell.length_b   1.000
_cell.length_c   1.000
_cell.angle_alpha   90.00
_cell.angle_beta   90.00
_cell.angle_gamma   90.00
#
_symmetry.space_group_name_H-M   'P 1'
#
loop_
_entity.id
_entity.type
_entity.pdbx_description
1 polymer ?
#
loop_
_entity_poly.entity_id
_entity_poly.type
_entity_poly.pdbx_seq_one_letter_code
_entity_poly.pdbx_strand_id
1 'polypeptide(L)'
;MDHKLQLLELSPGVYQVFEGAMAMSEFRDQLPLDAHYLARISALMADDCGACTQLNLRMAVEVEAGVDRLLLRQLLEDPAALPPVLKLVHDHAVQVVGGDNAEPERVAALREAHGDAAFAELGVNTLGSRSYPGLRRAMGAERTCPPPTLDF
;
A
#
# COMPACT_ATOMS: atom_id res chain seq x y z
N MET A 1 -13.21 -8.64 -15.26
CA MET A 1 -12.09 -8.86 -16.19
C MET A 1 -10.84 -8.37 -15.49
N ASP A 2 -9.80 -9.18 -15.43
CA ASP A 2 -8.52 -8.77 -14.86
C ASP A 2 -7.84 -7.80 -15.83
N HIS A 3 -7.58 -6.57 -15.39
CA HIS A 3 -7.03 -5.54 -16.27
C HIS A 3 -5.59 -5.85 -16.67
N LYS A 4 -4.85 -6.62 -15.86
CA LYS A 4 -3.50 -7.09 -16.24
C LYS A 4 -3.57 -8.02 -17.46
N LEU A 5 -4.50 -8.96 -17.48
CA LEU A 5 -4.69 -9.87 -18.62
C LEU A 5 -5.16 -9.10 -19.86
N GLN A 6 -6.02 -8.09 -19.69
CA GLN A 6 -6.42 -7.21 -20.78
C GLN A 6 -5.22 -6.46 -21.38
N LEU A 7 -4.28 -5.97 -20.56
CA LEU A 7 -3.06 -5.35 -21.08
C LEU A 7 -2.26 -6.33 -21.93
N LEU A 8 -2.10 -7.57 -21.47
CA LEU A 8 -1.36 -8.60 -22.20
C LEU A 8 -2.00 -8.93 -23.56
N GLU A 9 -3.34 -9.01 -23.60
CA GLU A 9 -4.11 -9.25 -24.82
C GLU A 9 -4.00 -8.07 -25.81
N LEU A 10 -4.02 -6.83 -25.32
CA LEU A 10 -3.95 -5.62 -26.15
C LEU A 10 -2.52 -5.31 -26.62
N SER A 11 -1.54 -5.44 -25.73
CA SER A 11 -0.13 -5.15 -25.99
C SER A 11 0.77 -5.77 -24.93
N PRO A 12 1.51 -6.86 -25.25
CA PRO A 12 2.48 -7.47 -24.35
C PRO A 12 3.54 -6.49 -23.83
N GLY A 13 3.93 -5.49 -24.62
CA GLY A 13 4.88 -4.46 -24.20
C GLY A 13 4.34 -3.55 -23.09
N VAL A 14 3.06 -3.16 -23.18
CA VAL A 14 2.41 -2.37 -22.12
C VAL A 14 2.27 -3.19 -20.84
N TYR A 15 1.89 -4.46 -20.97
CA TYR A 15 1.85 -5.39 -19.85
C TYR A 15 3.21 -5.50 -19.14
N GLN A 16 4.30 -5.70 -19.89
CA GLN A 16 5.65 -5.81 -19.32
C GLN A 16 6.08 -4.56 -18.55
N VAL A 17 5.81 -3.36 -19.10
CA VAL A 17 6.10 -2.10 -18.41
C VAL A 17 5.31 -1.99 -17.11
N PHE A 18 4.01 -2.32 -17.16
CA PHE A 18 3.16 -2.26 -15.98
C PHE A 18 3.55 -3.29 -14.91
N GLU A 19 3.86 -4.52 -15.31
CA GLU A 19 4.30 -5.56 -14.38
C GLU A 19 5.64 -5.21 -13.73
N GLY A 20 6.56 -4.58 -14.47
CA GLY A 20 7.79 -4.04 -13.89
C GLY A 20 7.53 -2.99 -12.79
N ALA A 21 6.48 -2.18 -12.92
CA ALA A 21 6.11 -1.20 -11.89
C ALA A 21 5.54 -1.88 -10.62
N MET A 22 4.89 -3.04 -10.75
CA MET A 22 4.32 -3.76 -9.59
C MET A 22 5.39 -4.21 -8.59
N ALA A 23 6.62 -4.50 -9.06
CA ALA A 23 7.75 -4.87 -8.22
C ALA A 23 8.10 -3.80 -7.17
N MET A 24 7.77 -2.52 -7.42
CA MET A 24 7.94 -1.44 -6.45
C MET A 24 7.15 -1.69 -5.16
N SER A 25 5.92 -2.20 -5.27
CA SER A 25 5.10 -2.48 -4.09
C SER A 25 5.63 -3.67 -3.30
N GLU A 26 6.24 -4.64 -3.98
CA GLU A 26 6.68 -5.92 -3.40
C GLU A 26 8.06 -5.84 -2.76
N PHE A 27 8.91 -4.91 -3.22
CA PHE A 27 10.26 -4.75 -2.69
C PHE A 27 10.23 -4.45 -1.19
N ARG A 28 10.97 -5.27 -0.43
CA ARG A 28 11.20 -5.11 1.00
C ARG A 28 12.56 -5.74 1.34
N ASP A 29 13.43 -4.96 1.93
CA ASP A 29 14.74 -5.41 2.42
C ASP A 29 14.89 -5.02 3.90
N GLN A 30 14.95 -3.71 4.19
CA GLN A 30 15.16 -3.17 5.52
C GLN A 30 13.87 -2.70 6.21
N LEU A 31 12.81 -2.40 5.45
CA LEU A 31 11.54 -1.97 6.04
C LEU A 31 10.91 -3.13 6.85
N PRO A 32 10.56 -2.91 8.13
CA PRO A 32 9.85 -3.91 8.92
C PRO A 32 8.54 -4.32 8.26
N LEU A 33 8.19 -5.59 8.37
CA LEU A 33 7.06 -6.17 7.65
C LEU A 33 5.71 -5.49 7.97
N ASP A 34 5.49 -5.17 9.24
CA ASP A 34 4.29 -4.45 9.67
C ASP A 34 4.21 -3.08 9.00
N ALA A 35 5.33 -2.34 8.96
CA ALA A 35 5.39 -1.03 8.31
C ALA A 35 5.17 -1.16 6.78
N HIS A 36 5.72 -2.19 6.15
CA HIS A 36 5.53 -2.49 4.73
C HIS A 36 4.05 -2.69 4.39
N TYR A 37 3.35 -3.62 5.05
CA TYR A 37 1.95 -3.87 4.74
C TYR A 37 1.04 -2.72 5.18
N LEU A 38 1.33 -2.08 6.31
CA LEU A 38 0.55 -0.96 6.79
C LEU A 38 0.63 0.24 5.87
N ALA A 39 1.79 0.53 5.27
CA ALA A 39 1.94 1.55 4.23
C ALA A 39 1.12 1.23 2.98
N ARG A 40 1.25 -0.01 2.45
CA ARG A 40 0.47 -0.47 1.29
C ARG A 40 -1.02 -0.32 1.51
N ILE A 41 -1.53 -0.83 2.64
CA ILE A 41 -2.95 -0.83 2.97
C ILE A 41 -3.44 0.60 3.19
N SER A 42 -2.68 1.44 3.90
CA SER A 42 -3.02 2.86 4.11
C SER A 42 -3.09 3.62 2.79
N ALA A 43 -2.14 3.39 1.89
CA ALA A 43 -2.14 4.03 0.57
C ALA A 43 -3.37 3.63 -0.27
N LEU A 44 -3.73 2.34 -0.24
CA LEU A 44 -4.88 1.80 -0.96
C LEU A 44 -6.23 2.25 -0.37
N MET A 45 -6.31 2.42 0.95
CA MET A 45 -7.44 3.05 1.62
C MET A 45 -7.59 4.52 1.20
N ALA A 46 -6.50 5.28 1.18
CA ALA A 46 -6.51 6.67 0.73
C ALA A 46 -6.84 6.81 -0.78
N ASP A 47 -6.47 5.82 -1.59
CA ASP A 47 -6.86 5.71 -2.99
C ASP A 47 -8.29 5.15 -3.19
N ASP A 48 -9.04 4.85 -2.13
CA ASP A 48 -10.40 4.31 -2.21
C ASP A 48 -10.51 3.04 -3.10
N CYS A 49 -9.51 2.16 -3.06
CA CYS A 49 -9.56 0.87 -3.78
C CYS A 49 -9.87 -0.29 -2.83
N GLY A 50 -11.14 -0.46 -2.43
CA GLY A 50 -11.56 -1.52 -1.51
C GLY A 50 -11.10 -2.94 -1.89
N ALA A 51 -11.15 -3.31 -3.18
CA ALA A 51 -10.66 -4.62 -3.63
C ALA A 51 -9.13 -4.77 -3.49
N CYS A 52 -8.38 -3.70 -3.75
CA CYS A 52 -6.93 -3.69 -3.56
C CYS A 52 -6.58 -3.80 -2.07
N THR A 53 -7.30 -3.04 -1.22
CA THR A 53 -7.16 -3.08 0.24
C THR A 53 -7.45 -4.48 0.77
N GLN A 54 -8.55 -5.10 0.34
CA GLN A 54 -8.91 -6.46 0.74
C GLN A 54 -7.86 -7.50 0.36
N LEU A 55 -7.29 -7.40 -0.85
CA LEU A 55 -6.22 -8.28 -1.29
C LEU A 55 -4.98 -8.13 -0.39
N ASN A 56 -4.58 -6.89 -0.09
CA ASN A 56 -3.40 -6.64 0.74
C ASN A 56 -3.61 -7.06 2.20
N LEU A 57 -4.84 -6.98 2.74
CA LEU A 57 -5.18 -7.55 4.04
C LEU A 57 -4.99 -9.07 4.06
N ARG A 58 -5.41 -9.78 3.01
CA ARG A 58 -5.19 -11.22 2.90
C ARG A 58 -3.70 -11.54 2.82
N MET A 59 -2.97 -10.86 1.94
CA MET A 59 -1.52 -11.02 1.82
C MET A 59 -0.77 -10.74 3.12
N ALA A 60 -1.22 -9.76 3.93
CA ALA A 60 -0.60 -9.43 5.21
C ALA A 60 -0.83 -10.51 6.27
N VAL A 61 -2.03 -11.12 6.28
CA VAL A 61 -2.42 -12.17 7.23
C VAL A 61 -1.86 -13.54 6.86
N GLU A 62 -1.65 -13.80 5.56
CA GLU A 62 -1.08 -15.04 5.08
C GLU A 62 0.19 -15.41 5.87
N VAL A 63 0.35 -16.71 6.16
CA VAL A 63 1.34 -17.23 7.12
C VAL A 63 2.78 -16.83 6.77
N GLU A 64 3.07 -16.63 5.48
CA GLU A 64 4.38 -16.20 5.00
C GLU A 64 4.69 -14.72 5.32
N ALA A 65 3.66 -13.90 5.50
CA ALA A 65 3.79 -12.54 6.02
C ALA A 65 3.63 -12.53 7.55
N GLY A 66 2.49 -12.99 8.09
CA GLY A 66 2.30 -13.11 9.53
C GLY A 66 2.13 -11.77 10.28
N VAL A 67 1.58 -10.74 9.62
CA VAL A 67 1.20 -9.49 10.29
C VAL A 67 0.04 -9.74 11.25
N ASP A 68 0.11 -9.14 12.45
CA ASP A 68 -0.94 -9.31 13.46
C ASP A 68 -2.30 -8.79 12.97
N ARG A 69 -3.31 -9.65 13.01
CA ARG A 69 -4.70 -9.31 12.66
C ARG A 69 -5.26 -8.22 13.57
N LEU A 70 -4.82 -8.12 14.82
CA LEU A 70 -5.24 -7.04 15.72
C LEU A 70 -4.74 -5.69 15.21
N LEU A 71 -3.47 -5.61 14.77
CA LEU A 71 -2.90 -4.41 14.18
C LEU A 71 -3.66 -4.00 12.91
N LEU A 72 -3.94 -4.97 12.03
CA LEU A 72 -4.71 -4.71 10.80
C LEU A 72 -6.15 -4.26 11.10
N ARG A 73 -6.77 -4.80 12.16
CA ARG A 73 -8.10 -4.36 12.60
C ARG A 73 -8.05 -2.93 13.11
N GLN A 74 -7.05 -2.59 13.93
CA GLN A 74 -6.84 -1.21 14.39
C GLN A 74 -6.65 -0.26 13.21
N LEU A 75 -5.86 -0.63 12.20
CA LEU A 75 -5.70 0.17 10.99
C LEU A 75 -7.03 0.43 10.25
N LEU A 76 -7.97 -0.52 10.22
CA LEU A 76 -9.26 -0.35 9.55
C LEU A 76 -10.27 0.45 10.37
N GLU A 77 -10.29 0.24 11.69
CA GLU A 77 -11.35 0.74 12.58
C GLU A 77 -10.96 2.01 13.32
N ASP A 78 -9.71 2.10 13.79
CA ASP A 78 -9.19 3.23 14.58
C ASP A 78 -7.69 3.45 14.32
N PRO A 79 -7.31 4.04 13.18
CA PRO A 79 -5.92 4.34 12.85
C PRO A 79 -5.21 5.22 13.90
N ALA A 80 -5.96 5.97 14.71
CA ALA A 80 -5.39 6.81 15.77
C ALA A 80 -4.83 5.98 16.94
N ALA A 81 -5.33 4.75 17.14
CA ALA A 81 -4.86 3.82 18.15
C ALA A 81 -3.66 2.95 17.71
N LEU A 82 -3.14 3.16 16.49
CA LEU A 82 -1.94 2.46 16.02
C LEU A 82 -0.73 2.77 16.92
N PRO A 83 0.21 1.81 17.09
CA PRO A 83 1.47 2.07 17.76
C PRO A 83 2.18 3.30 17.16
N PRO A 84 2.86 4.16 17.95
CA PRO A 84 3.29 5.48 17.50
C PRO A 84 4.08 5.50 16.18
N VAL A 85 5.03 4.57 16.00
CA VAL A 85 5.81 4.47 14.77
C VAL A 85 4.97 4.05 13.57
N LEU A 86 4.05 3.10 13.76
CA LEU A 86 3.15 2.64 12.70
C LEU A 86 2.08 3.68 12.35
N LYS A 87 1.68 4.50 13.32
CA LYS A 87 0.85 5.69 13.06
C LYS A 87 1.58 6.67 12.13
N LEU A 88 2.88 6.91 12.34
CA LEU A 88 3.66 7.76 11.42
C LEU A 88 3.69 7.19 10.00
N VAL A 89 3.81 5.87 9.86
CA VAL A 89 3.76 5.17 8.57
C VAL A 89 2.41 5.37 7.90
N HIS A 90 1.30 5.15 8.62
CA HIS A 90 -0.05 5.39 8.12
C HIS A 90 -0.23 6.83 7.64
N ASP A 91 0.05 7.81 8.51
CA ASP A 91 -0.14 9.22 8.22
C ASP A 91 0.72 9.67 7.03
N HIS A 92 1.96 9.16 6.93
CA HIS A 92 2.85 9.46 5.81
C HIS A 92 2.31 8.90 4.49
N ALA A 93 1.87 7.63 4.47
CA ALA A 93 1.30 7.03 3.28
C ALA A 93 0.03 7.77 2.80
N VAL A 94 -0.88 8.10 3.72
CA VAL A 94 -2.10 8.87 3.42
C VAL A 94 -1.75 10.25 2.86
N GLN A 95 -0.80 10.96 3.47
CA GLN A 95 -0.36 12.28 3.01
C GLN A 95 0.21 12.22 1.58
N VAL A 96 1.10 11.27 1.32
CA VAL A 96 1.73 11.09 0.00
C VAL A 96 0.67 10.78 -1.07
N VAL A 97 -0.34 9.97 -0.73
CA VAL A 97 -1.45 9.67 -1.64
C VAL A 97 -2.29 10.91 -1.94
N GLY A 98 -2.52 11.75 -0.93
CA GLY A 98 -3.22 13.03 -1.05
C GLY A 98 -2.50 14.08 -1.89
N GLY A 99 -1.19 13.90 -2.15
CA GLY A 99 -0.39 14.83 -2.96
C GLY A 99 0.18 16.01 -2.18
N ASP A 100 0.12 15.97 -0.85
CA ASP A 100 0.73 16.97 0.02
C ASP A 100 2.23 16.72 0.21
N ASN A 101 2.98 17.78 0.50
CA ASN A 101 4.40 17.67 0.83
C ASN A 101 4.59 16.94 2.16
N ALA A 102 5.56 16.03 2.21
CA ALA A 102 5.89 15.32 3.44
C ALA A 102 6.32 16.30 4.55
N GLU A 103 5.67 16.20 5.72
CA GLU A 103 6.02 17.02 6.89
C GLU A 103 7.46 16.72 7.35
N PRO A 104 8.36 17.73 7.45
CA PRO A 104 9.76 17.51 7.79
C PRO A 104 9.97 16.75 9.11
N GLU A 105 9.16 17.04 10.12
CA GLU A 105 9.22 16.39 11.44
C GLU A 105 8.84 14.91 11.36
N ARG A 106 7.80 14.57 10.59
CA ARG A 106 7.39 13.17 10.37
C ARG A 106 8.44 12.40 9.57
N VAL A 107 9.05 13.04 8.56
CA VAL A 107 10.15 12.44 7.80
C VAL A 107 11.35 12.16 8.70
N ALA A 108 11.73 13.11 9.56
CA ALA A 108 12.81 12.91 10.51
C ALA A 108 12.52 11.76 11.49
N ALA A 109 11.33 11.71 12.07
CA ALA A 109 10.92 10.66 12.99
C ALA A 109 10.90 9.26 12.34
N LEU A 110 10.41 9.15 11.09
CA LEU A 110 10.41 7.88 10.35
C LEU A 110 11.83 7.40 10.03
N ARG A 111 12.72 8.32 9.64
CA ARG A 111 14.13 8.00 9.40
C ARG A 111 14.86 7.60 10.67
N GLU A 112 14.55 8.24 11.80
CA GLU A 112 15.10 7.84 13.10
C GLU A 112 14.60 6.45 13.52
N ALA A 113 13.32 6.16 13.31
CA ALA A 113 12.72 4.89 13.72
C ALA A 113 13.13 3.69 12.84
N HIS A 114 13.36 3.90 11.54
CA HIS A 114 13.58 2.81 10.58
C HIS A 114 14.93 2.86 9.85
N GLY A 115 15.63 3.99 9.89
CA GLY A 115 16.81 4.25 9.06
C GLY A 115 16.45 4.77 7.66
N ASP A 116 17.41 5.42 7.00
CA ASP A 116 17.20 6.07 5.70
C ASP A 116 16.84 5.09 4.58
N ALA A 117 17.41 3.88 4.59
CA ALA A 117 17.15 2.88 3.56
C ALA A 117 15.72 2.32 3.66
N ALA A 118 15.26 1.97 4.86
CA ALA A 118 13.87 1.57 5.08
C ALA A 118 12.88 2.71 4.79
N PHE A 119 13.25 3.98 5.07
CA PHE A 119 12.42 5.12 4.68
C PHE A 119 12.33 5.29 3.16
N ALA A 120 13.41 5.03 2.42
CA ALA A 120 13.38 5.02 0.96
C ALA A 120 12.48 3.89 0.42
N GLU A 121 12.56 2.70 1.01
CA GLU A 121 11.67 1.56 0.72
C GLU A 121 10.20 1.93 0.94
N LEU A 122 9.88 2.58 2.06
CA LEU A 122 8.53 3.05 2.38
C LEU A 122 7.97 3.95 1.27
N GLY A 123 8.78 4.86 0.71
CA GLY A 123 8.39 5.73 -0.39
C GLY A 123 8.09 4.95 -1.68
N VAL A 124 8.98 4.04 -2.06
CA VAL A 124 8.81 3.18 -3.26
C VAL A 124 7.58 2.28 -3.12
N ASN A 125 7.41 1.67 -1.94
CA ASN A 125 6.29 0.83 -1.60
C ASN A 125 4.95 1.58 -1.68
N THR A 126 4.91 2.78 -1.08
CA THR A 126 3.71 3.65 -1.08
C THR A 126 3.33 4.03 -2.51
N LEU A 127 4.28 4.43 -3.36
CA LEU A 127 4.01 4.76 -4.76
C LEU A 127 3.59 3.54 -5.59
N GLY A 128 4.29 2.43 -5.44
CA GLY A 128 4.03 1.20 -6.19
C GLY A 128 2.66 0.60 -5.88
N SER A 129 2.20 0.69 -4.63
CA SER A 129 0.88 0.20 -4.21
C SER A 129 -0.27 0.81 -5.01
N ARG A 130 -0.07 2.04 -5.49
CA ARG A 130 -1.09 2.83 -6.20
C ARG A 130 -1.13 2.55 -7.69
N SER A 131 -0.15 1.83 -8.24
CA SER A 131 -0.03 1.60 -9.68
C SER A 131 -1.26 0.88 -10.25
N TYR A 132 -1.76 -0.16 -9.58
CA TYR A 132 -2.94 -0.90 -10.05
C TYR A 132 -4.26 -0.12 -9.96
N PRO A 133 -4.62 0.54 -8.82
CA PRO A 133 -5.81 1.39 -8.81
C PRO A 133 -5.69 2.57 -9.77
N GLY A 134 -4.49 3.17 -9.92
CA GLY A 134 -4.22 4.21 -10.89
C GLY A 134 -4.45 3.76 -12.33
N LEU A 135 -3.94 2.59 -12.72
CA LEU A 135 -4.18 1.98 -14.03
C LEU A 135 -5.68 1.79 -14.29
N ARG A 136 -6.42 1.21 -13.32
CA ARG A 136 -7.86 0.99 -13.46
C ARG A 136 -8.62 2.29 -13.71
N ARG A 137 -8.32 3.35 -12.96
CA ARG A 137 -8.94 4.67 -13.18
C ARG A 137 -8.56 5.25 -14.54
N ALA A 138 -7.28 5.16 -14.93
CA ALA A 138 -6.82 5.65 -16.23
C ALA A 138 -7.50 4.93 -17.42
N MET A 139 -7.90 3.68 -17.24
CA MET A 139 -8.62 2.88 -18.23
C MET A 139 -10.15 3.01 -18.16
N GLY A 140 -10.71 3.83 -17.25
CA GLY A 140 -12.17 3.96 -17.07
C GLY A 140 -12.84 2.69 -16.52
N ALA A 141 -12.10 1.95 -15.67
CA ALA A 141 -12.44 0.62 -15.17
C ALA A 141 -12.79 0.63 -13.67
N GLU A 142 -13.18 1.78 -13.14
CA GLU A 142 -13.64 1.96 -11.78
C GLU A 142 -14.89 1.12 -11.48
N ARG A 143 -14.95 0.61 -10.25
CA ARG A 143 -16.09 -0.15 -9.73
C ARG A 143 -16.19 0.12 -8.24
N THR A 144 -17.41 0.28 -7.75
CA THR A 144 -17.69 0.28 -6.31
C THR A 144 -17.27 -1.06 -5.74
N CYS A 145 -16.33 -1.03 -4.80
CA CYS A 145 -15.91 -2.21 -4.07
C CYS A 145 -16.65 -2.25 -2.71
N PRO A 146 -16.95 -3.43 -2.17
CA PRO A 146 -17.39 -3.52 -0.78
C PRO A 146 -16.29 -3.00 0.16
N PRO A 147 -16.66 -2.52 1.36
CA PRO A 147 -15.68 -2.18 2.38
C PRO A 147 -14.76 -3.38 2.69
N PRO A 148 -13.46 -3.15 2.87
CA PRO A 148 -12.54 -4.21 3.25
C PRO A 148 -12.86 -4.74 4.66
N THR A 149 -12.72 -6.05 4.87
CA THR A 149 -12.92 -6.72 6.16
C THR A 149 -11.81 -7.74 6.43
N LEU A 150 -11.63 -8.07 7.71
CA LEU A 150 -10.80 -9.19 8.16
C LEU A 150 -11.60 -10.49 8.36
N ASP A 151 -12.90 -10.53 8.04
CA ASP A 151 -13.76 -11.72 8.19
C ASP A 151 -13.56 -12.72 7.03
N PHE A 152 -12.37 -13.33 6.98
CA PHE A 152 -11.98 -14.37 6.03
C PHE A 152 -11.05 -15.40 6.69
#